data_AF-A0A7G5H4A5-F1
#
_entry.id   AF-A0A7G5H4A5-F1
#
_cell.length_a   1.000
_cell.length_b   1.000
_cell.length_c   1.000
_cell.angle_alpha   90.00
_cell.angle_beta   90.00
_cell.angle_gamma   90.00
#
_symmetry.space_group_name_H-M   'P 1'
#
loop_
_entity.id
_entity.type
_entity.pdbx_description
1 polymer ?
#
loop_
_entity_poly.entity_id
_entity_poly.type
_entity_poly.pdbx_seq_one_letter_code
_entity_poly.pdbx_strand_id
1 'polypeptide(L)'
;MKFFIIAILSIFLLGYLFVQWANKPENVAALQRKRALDAAQKIEDEKKQAAIAKGQAVFEKEIETKKGSMKLVIEENFAQNRFEKLDLKDQNTSYFQFEKNELHFSGIIYPRQNQQDYFIRSKDRYGDFIAEIQLGNWGGDAYTGIFWGANDNGNQNPTHYQAAYATPNTLYVQTDDKEDFGLGGMISSENNQLLRVERFGKHIKASVNGRVLFNKTVESAETGKVGIILGHRGGIRANNQSMDIGIKYFKVWN
;
A
#
# COMPACT_ATOMS: atom_id res chain seq x y z
N MET A 1 39.75 -56.02 21.00
CA MET A 1 38.53 -56.48 21.70
C MET A 1 38.28 -55.75 23.04
N LYS A 2 39.26 -55.64 23.95
CA LYS A 2 39.09 -54.96 25.25
C LYS A 2 38.71 -53.46 25.16
N PHE A 3 39.28 -52.71 24.22
CA PHE A 3 38.95 -51.29 24.00
C PHE A 3 37.49 -51.03 23.57
N PHE A 4 36.92 -51.93 22.76
CA PHE A 4 35.51 -51.81 22.31
C PHE A 4 34.53 -52.03 23.47
N ILE A 5 34.83 -52.97 24.36
CA ILE A 5 33.99 -53.26 25.54
C ILE A 5 34.01 -52.08 26.52
N ILE A 6 35.17 -51.46 26.73
CA ILE A 6 35.30 -50.27 27.57
C ILE A 6 34.53 -49.09 26.97
N ALA A 7 34.62 -48.86 25.66
CA ALA A 7 33.89 -47.78 24.99
C ALA A 7 32.37 -47.95 25.13
N ILE A 8 31.85 -49.16 24.95
CA ILE A 8 30.42 -49.47 25.10
C ILE A 8 29.97 -49.25 26.55
N LEU A 9 30.72 -49.76 27.54
CA LEU A 9 30.42 -49.55 28.96
C LEU A 9 30.42 -48.06 29.34
N SER A 10 31.36 -47.28 28.81
CA SER A 10 31.41 -45.82 29.03
C SER A 10 30.17 -45.10 28.48
N ILE A 11 29.69 -45.48 27.29
CA ILE A 11 28.47 -44.91 26.70
C ILE A 11 27.24 -45.26 27.55
N PHE A 12 27.13 -46.50 28.03
CA PHE A 12 26.03 -46.90 28.92
C PHE A 12 26.08 -46.18 30.26
N LEU A 13 27.27 -45.99 30.85
CA LEU A 13 27.44 -45.28 32.11
C LEU A 13 27.07 -43.79 31.96
N LEU A 14 27.54 -43.15 30.89
CA LEU A 14 27.22 -41.75 30.59
C LEU A 14 25.73 -41.56 30.29
N GLY A 15 25.12 -42.48 29.54
CA GLY A 15 23.68 -42.48 29.28
C GLY A 15 22.85 -42.63 30.56
N TYR A 16 23.26 -43.53 31.46
CA TYR A 16 22.60 -43.73 32.75
C TYR A 16 22.70 -42.49 33.65
N LEU A 17 23.89 -41.88 33.74
CA LEU A 17 24.12 -40.65 34.50
C LEU A 17 23.31 -39.47 33.92
N PHE A 18 23.18 -39.38 32.59
CA PHE A 18 22.36 -38.37 31.93
C PHE A 18 20.87 -38.53 32.25
N VAL A 19 20.36 -39.77 32.23
CA VAL A 19 18.95 -40.06 32.60
C VAL A 19 18.70 -39.74 34.07
N GLN A 20 19.61 -40.09 34.98
CA GLN A 20 19.48 -39.74 36.41
C GLN A 20 19.55 -38.23 36.64
N TRP A 21 20.40 -37.52 35.91
CA TRP A 21 20.50 -36.06 35.99
C TRP A 21 19.24 -35.38 35.42
N ALA A 22 18.73 -35.82 34.28
CA ALA A 22 17.52 -35.29 33.65
C ALA A 22 16.26 -35.55 34.49
N ASN A 23 16.19 -36.69 35.20
CA ASN A 23 15.07 -37.06 36.08
C ASN A 23 15.23 -36.59 37.53
N LYS A 24 16.18 -35.69 37.83
CA LYS A 24 16.20 -35.05 39.14
C LYS A 24 14.86 -34.34 39.39
N PRO A 25 14.25 -34.48 40.58
CA PRO A 25 12.94 -33.90 40.88
C PRO A 25 12.86 -32.40 40.58
N GLU A 26 13.96 -31.68 40.81
CA GLU A 26 14.10 -30.25 40.52
C GLU A 26 14.00 -29.93 39.02
N ASN A 27 14.63 -30.74 38.16
CA ASN A 27 14.62 -30.56 36.72
C ASN A 27 13.23 -30.86 36.12
N VAL A 28 12.55 -31.89 36.63
CA VAL A 28 11.18 -32.24 36.24
C VAL A 28 10.20 -31.15 36.68
N ALA A 29 10.33 -30.64 37.91
CA ALA A 29 9.50 -29.55 38.42
C ALA A 29 9.73 -28.23 37.66
N ALA A 30 10.98 -27.91 37.31
CA ALA A 30 11.30 -26.74 36.49
C ALA A 30 10.70 -26.86 35.08
N LEU A 31 10.75 -28.03 34.47
CA LEU A 31 10.17 -28.28 33.15
C LEU A 31 8.63 -28.22 33.16
N GLN A 32 8.00 -28.71 34.23
CA GLN A 32 6.55 -28.58 34.44
C GLN A 32 6.13 -27.12 34.67
N ARG A 33 6.88 -26.35 35.46
CA ARG A 33 6.65 -24.91 35.64
C ARG A 33 6.79 -24.15 34.33
N LYS A 34 7.81 -24.46 33.53
CA LYS A 34 8.01 -23.86 32.21
C LYS A 34 6.82 -24.15 31.28
N ARG A 35 6.37 -25.41 31.21
CA ARG A 35 5.18 -25.79 30.42
C ARG A 35 3.90 -25.09 30.90
N ALA A 36 3.73 -24.91 32.20
CA ALA A 36 2.58 -24.19 32.75
C ALA A 36 2.60 -22.70 32.39
N LEU A 37 3.78 -22.06 32.44
CA LEU A 37 3.98 -20.68 31.99
C LEU A 37 3.74 -20.54 30.49
N ASP A 38 4.32 -21.43 29.67
CA ASP A 38 4.13 -21.43 28.21
C ASP A 38 2.64 -21.63 27.84
N ALA A 39 1.93 -22.52 28.55
CA ALA A 39 0.49 -22.73 28.36
C ALA A 39 -0.34 -21.51 28.78
N ALA A 40 0.00 -20.86 29.90
CA ALA A 40 -0.68 -19.65 30.35
C ALA A 40 -0.46 -18.49 29.36
N GLN A 41 0.76 -18.33 28.87
CA GLN A 41 1.11 -17.31 27.89
C GLN A 41 0.43 -17.56 26.54
N LYS A 42 0.38 -18.82 26.09
CA LYS A 42 -0.36 -19.19 24.88
C LYS A 42 -1.85 -18.87 25.00
N ILE A 43 -2.48 -19.13 26.15
CA ILE A 43 -3.89 -18.78 26.39
C ILE A 43 -4.10 -17.26 26.38
N GLU A 44 -3.16 -16.49 26.96
CA GLU A 44 -3.22 -15.03 26.95
C GLU A 44 -3.07 -14.46 25.53
N ASP A 45 -2.14 -15.01 24.76
CA ASP A 45 -1.90 -14.62 23.37
C ASP A 45 -3.09 -15.00 22.47
N GLU A 46 -3.69 -16.18 22.66
CA GLU A 46 -4.91 -16.58 21.96
C GLU A 46 -6.09 -15.68 22.30
N LYS A 47 -6.24 -15.25 23.57
CA LYS A 47 -7.27 -14.28 23.97
C LYS A 47 -7.04 -12.91 23.34
N LYS A 48 -5.79 -12.43 23.29
CA LYS A 48 -5.43 -11.17 22.62
C LYS A 48 -5.72 -11.25 21.12
N GLN A 49 -5.34 -12.34 20.46
CA GLN A 49 -5.63 -12.57 19.04
C GLN A 49 -7.13 -12.66 18.76
N ALA A 50 -7.91 -13.36 19.59
CA ALA A 50 -9.36 -13.44 19.45
C ALA A 50 -10.03 -12.07 19.65
N ALA A 51 -9.55 -11.25 20.59
CA ALA A 51 -10.03 -9.88 20.78
C ALA A 51 -9.71 -8.98 19.58
N ILE A 52 -8.51 -9.10 19.00
CA ILE A 52 -8.10 -8.38 17.79
C ILE A 52 -8.98 -8.79 16.60
N ALA A 53 -9.18 -10.11 16.37
CA ALA A 53 -9.99 -10.62 15.28
C ALA A 53 -11.46 -10.18 15.40
N LYS A 54 -12.01 -10.19 16.62
CA LYS A 54 -13.38 -9.69 16.88
C LYS A 54 -13.49 -8.18 16.65
N GLY A 55 -12.49 -7.42 17.04
CA GLY A 55 -12.41 -5.98 16.75
C GLY A 55 -12.34 -5.68 15.25
N GLN A 56 -11.52 -6.44 14.51
CA GLN A 56 -11.41 -6.34 13.05
C GLN A 56 -12.75 -6.65 12.36
N ALA A 57 -13.44 -7.72 12.75
CA ALA A 57 -14.72 -8.10 12.14
C ALA A 57 -15.84 -7.05 12.39
N VAL A 58 -15.86 -6.43 13.58
CA VAL A 58 -16.81 -5.33 13.86
C VAL A 58 -16.48 -4.11 13.00
N PHE A 59 -15.19 -3.79 12.86
CA PHE A 59 -14.73 -2.65 12.07
C PHE A 59 -14.96 -2.84 10.56
N GLU A 60 -14.75 -4.04 10.03
CA GLU A 60 -15.09 -4.39 8.64
C GLU A 60 -16.59 -4.20 8.37
N LYS A 61 -17.45 -4.61 9.30
CA LYS A 61 -18.90 -4.41 9.18
C LYS A 61 -19.28 -2.93 9.20
N GLU A 62 -18.61 -2.11 10.02
CA GLU A 62 -18.80 -0.66 10.03
C GLU A 62 -18.39 -0.04 8.69
N ILE A 63 -17.23 -0.44 8.14
CA ILE A 63 -16.77 -0.02 6.82
C ILE A 63 -17.79 -0.38 5.74
N GLU A 64 -18.28 -1.61 5.70
CA GLU A 64 -19.27 -2.04 4.71
C GLU A 64 -20.59 -1.25 4.82
N THR A 65 -21.00 -0.91 6.05
CA THR A 65 -22.17 -0.06 6.27
C THR A 65 -21.94 1.35 5.72
N LYS A 66 -20.78 1.95 5.99
CA LYS A 66 -20.41 3.27 5.48
C LYS A 66 -20.34 3.27 3.95
N LYS A 67 -19.71 2.26 3.34
CA LYS A 67 -19.65 2.08 1.87
C LYS A 67 -21.04 2.08 1.25
N GLY A 68 -21.99 1.38 1.85
CA GLY A 68 -23.37 1.31 1.37
C GLY A 68 -24.10 2.66 1.36
N SER A 69 -23.66 3.62 2.17
CA SER A 69 -24.26 4.97 2.24
C SER A 69 -23.55 6.03 1.38
N MET A 70 -22.36 5.73 0.86
CA MET A 70 -21.56 6.70 0.11
C MET A 70 -22.23 7.07 -1.21
N LYS A 71 -22.09 8.34 -1.60
CA LYS A 71 -22.59 8.87 -2.87
C LYS A 71 -21.44 9.31 -3.75
N LEU A 72 -21.60 9.16 -5.05
CA LEU A 72 -20.64 9.67 -6.02
C LEU A 72 -20.65 11.20 -5.96
N VAL A 73 -19.53 11.79 -5.54
CA VAL A 73 -19.36 13.25 -5.36
C VAL A 73 -18.45 13.87 -6.41
N ILE A 74 -17.53 13.08 -6.97
CA ILE A 74 -16.70 13.44 -8.11
C ILE A 74 -16.87 12.37 -9.18
N GLU A 75 -17.28 12.79 -10.38
CA GLU A 75 -17.24 11.99 -11.59
C GLU A 75 -16.52 12.79 -12.67
N GLU A 76 -15.21 12.64 -12.71
CA GLU A 76 -14.36 13.32 -13.68
C GLU A 76 -14.08 12.38 -14.84
N ASN A 77 -14.73 12.62 -15.98
CA ASN A 77 -14.55 11.84 -17.21
C ASN A 77 -13.87 12.68 -18.31
N PHE A 78 -13.28 13.83 -17.94
CA PHE A 78 -12.58 14.78 -18.83
C PHE A 78 -13.37 15.17 -20.08
N ALA A 79 -14.70 15.09 -20.00
CA ALA A 79 -15.59 15.49 -21.07
C ALA A 79 -15.43 16.99 -21.33
N GLN A 80 -15.53 17.39 -22.60
CA GLN A 80 -15.38 18.80 -23.01
C GLN A 80 -13.97 19.38 -22.75
N ASN A 81 -12.95 18.54 -22.59
CA ASN A 81 -11.54 18.94 -22.52
C ASN A 81 -11.21 19.88 -21.34
N ARG A 82 -11.82 19.64 -20.18
CA ARG A 82 -11.61 20.43 -18.97
C ARG A 82 -11.75 19.58 -17.72
N PHE A 83 -11.28 20.10 -16.59
CA PHE A 83 -11.61 19.59 -15.27
C PHE A 83 -12.90 20.25 -14.76
N GLU A 84 -13.90 19.46 -14.37
CA GLU A 84 -15.16 20.00 -13.84
C GLU A 84 -15.14 20.13 -12.32
N LYS A 85 -14.65 19.08 -11.64
CA LYS A 85 -14.67 18.95 -10.18
C LYS A 85 -13.29 19.05 -9.55
N LEU A 86 -12.25 19.07 -10.38
CA LEU A 86 -10.87 19.19 -9.97
C LEU A 86 -10.27 20.56 -10.33
N ASP A 87 -9.31 21.01 -9.54
CA ASP A 87 -8.54 22.21 -9.76
C ASP A 87 -7.09 21.83 -10.12
N LEU A 88 -6.65 22.25 -11.30
CA LEU A 88 -5.25 22.26 -11.70
C LEU A 88 -4.71 23.68 -11.50
N LYS A 89 -3.76 23.86 -10.57
CA LYS A 89 -3.11 25.18 -10.35
C LYS A 89 -2.14 25.54 -11.48
N ASP A 90 -1.54 24.56 -12.14
CA ASP A 90 -0.54 24.75 -13.20
C ASP A 90 -1.17 24.59 -14.60
N GLN A 91 -2.06 25.51 -14.98
CA GLN A 91 -2.81 25.44 -16.24
C GLN A 91 -1.97 25.70 -17.52
N ASN A 92 -0.70 26.11 -17.37
CA ASN A 92 0.17 26.51 -18.48
C ASN A 92 1.29 25.50 -18.74
N THR A 93 0.97 24.22 -18.90
CA THR A 93 1.98 23.25 -19.36
C THR A 93 1.53 22.57 -20.64
N SER A 94 2.44 22.53 -21.62
CA SER A 94 2.22 21.90 -22.94
C SER A 94 2.15 20.37 -22.87
N TYR A 95 2.31 19.79 -21.67
CA TYR A 95 2.30 18.35 -21.44
C TYR A 95 0.88 17.78 -21.31
N PHE A 96 -0.10 18.61 -20.97
CA PHE A 96 -1.50 18.19 -20.84
C PHE A 96 -2.24 18.30 -22.16
N GLN A 97 -2.84 17.20 -22.59
CA GLN A 97 -3.71 17.15 -23.75
C GLN A 97 -5.01 16.46 -23.38
N PHE A 98 -6.11 16.94 -23.91
CA PHE A 98 -7.40 16.27 -23.78
C PHE A 98 -7.76 15.67 -25.13
N GLU A 99 -7.79 14.35 -25.20
CA GLU A 99 -8.12 13.62 -26.42
C GLU A 99 -9.16 12.55 -26.11
N LYS A 100 -10.22 12.47 -26.92
CA LYS A 100 -11.24 11.40 -26.84
C LYS A 100 -11.88 11.22 -25.43
N ASN A 101 -12.03 12.31 -24.67
CA ASN A 101 -12.49 12.29 -23.27
C ASN A 101 -11.52 11.59 -22.30
N GLU A 102 -10.24 11.63 -22.60
CA GLU A 102 -9.16 11.18 -21.74
C GLU A 102 -8.18 12.35 -21.51
N LEU A 103 -7.62 12.42 -20.30
CA LEU A 103 -6.50 13.29 -19.99
C LEU A 103 -5.21 12.56 -20.36
N HIS A 104 -4.44 13.14 -21.28
CA HIS A 104 -3.12 12.69 -21.64
C HIS A 104 -2.04 13.58 -21.03
N PHE A 105 -1.00 12.95 -20.52
CA PHE A 105 0.22 13.58 -20.07
C PHE A 105 1.41 12.85 -20.69
N SER A 106 2.03 13.46 -21.70
CA SER A 106 3.09 12.82 -22.48
C SER A 106 4.27 13.77 -22.68
N GLY A 107 5.47 13.21 -22.78
CA GLY A 107 6.68 14.02 -22.94
C GLY A 107 7.97 13.22 -23.06
N ILE A 108 9.07 13.94 -23.22
CA ILE A 108 10.42 13.38 -23.22
C ILE A 108 11.09 13.77 -21.90
N ILE A 109 11.63 12.76 -21.20
CA ILE A 109 12.47 12.90 -20.02
C ILE A 109 13.93 12.87 -20.48
N TYR A 110 14.65 13.97 -20.29
CA TYR A 110 16.06 14.10 -20.66
C TYR A 110 16.99 13.63 -19.52
N PRO A 111 18.21 13.14 -19.83
CA PRO A 111 19.20 12.81 -18.82
C PRO A 111 19.42 13.96 -17.84
N ARG A 112 19.42 13.65 -16.55
CA ARG A 112 19.56 14.59 -15.41
C ARG A 112 18.41 15.57 -15.22
N GLN A 113 17.27 15.38 -15.90
CA GLN A 113 16.08 16.16 -15.62
C GLN A 113 15.56 15.85 -14.21
N ASN A 114 15.24 16.88 -13.44
CA ASN A 114 14.67 16.75 -12.10
C ASN A 114 13.29 16.07 -12.15
N GLN A 115 12.88 15.42 -11.07
CA GLN A 115 11.50 14.94 -10.93
C GLN A 115 10.52 16.10 -11.03
N GLN A 116 9.34 15.86 -11.59
CA GLN A 116 8.27 16.83 -11.68
C GLN A 116 6.94 16.14 -11.44
N ASP A 117 6.20 16.62 -10.44
CA ASP A 117 4.89 16.10 -10.06
C ASP A 117 3.85 17.22 -10.17
N TYR A 118 2.70 16.89 -10.72
CA TYR A 118 1.52 17.75 -10.84
C TYR A 118 0.39 17.16 -10.01
N PHE A 119 -0.31 18.03 -9.28
CA PHE A 119 -1.39 17.65 -8.38
C PHE A 119 -2.70 18.29 -8.83
N ILE A 120 -3.62 17.46 -9.32
CA ILE A 120 -4.97 17.88 -9.70
C ILE A 120 -5.88 17.56 -8.52
N ARG A 121 -6.40 18.59 -7.84
CA ARG A 121 -7.02 18.46 -6.51
C ARG A 121 -8.52 18.54 -6.58
N SER A 122 -9.23 17.82 -5.71
CA SER A 122 -10.63 18.08 -5.46
C SER A 122 -10.87 19.51 -4.95
N LYS A 123 -12.04 20.06 -5.25
CA LYS A 123 -12.53 21.33 -4.66
C LYS A 123 -12.90 21.16 -3.19
N ASP A 124 -13.44 20.00 -2.82
CA ASP A 124 -13.87 19.68 -1.46
C ASP A 124 -12.82 18.84 -0.68
N ARG A 125 -13.00 18.71 0.63
CA ARG A 125 -12.15 17.91 1.52
C ARG A 125 -12.89 16.64 1.96
N TYR A 126 -12.16 15.54 2.07
CA TYR A 126 -12.72 14.23 2.39
C TYR A 126 -11.98 13.56 3.55
N GLY A 127 -12.75 12.95 4.45
CA GLY A 127 -12.26 12.10 5.55
C GLY A 127 -12.31 10.62 5.14
N ASP A 128 -13.51 10.05 5.18
CA ASP A 128 -13.80 8.72 4.66
C ASP A 128 -14.11 8.81 3.16
N PHE A 129 -13.50 7.99 2.31
CA PHE A 129 -13.78 8.04 0.87
C PHE A 129 -13.44 6.72 0.17
N ILE A 130 -13.97 6.58 -1.02
CA ILE A 130 -13.48 5.65 -2.04
C ILE A 130 -13.05 6.51 -3.22
N ALA A 131 -11.83 6.34 -3.69
CA ALA A 131 -11.31 7.02 -4.87
C ALA A 131 -10.86 5.96 -5.88
N GLU A 132 -11.17 6.20 -7.15
CA GLU A 132 -10.87 5.29 -8.23
C GLU A 132 -10.37 6.05 -9.45
N ILE A 133 -9.33 5.53 -10.08
CA ILE A 133 -8.75 6.08 -11.30
C ILE A 133 -8.53 4.95 -12.30
N GLN A 134 -8.99 5.16 -13.53
CA GLN A 134 -8.64 4.29 -14.66
C GLN A 134 -7.56 4.98 -15.49
N LEU A 135 -6.40 4.33 -15.61
CA LEU A 135 -5.22 4.90 -16.25
C LEU A 135 -4.43 3.90 -17.09
N GLY A 136 -3.71 4.41 -18.09
CA GLY A 136 -2.60 3.75 -18.77
C GLY A 136 -1.30 4.48 -18.46
N ASN A 137 -0.21 3.76 -18.25
CA ASN A 137 1.10 4.33 -17.95
C ASN A 137 2.17 3.66 -18.82
N TRP A 138 2.88 4.47 -19.62
CA TRP A 138 3.89 4.03 -20.57
C TRP A 138 5.20 4.81 -20.39
N GLY A 139 6.31 4.11 -20.66
CA GLY A 139 7.65 4.68 -20.55
C GLY A 139 8.33 4.39 -19.21
N GLY A 140 9.65 4.59 -19.19
CA GLY A 140 10.43 4.57 -17.96
C GLY A 140 10.18 5.85 -17.17
N ASP A 141 9.93 5.72 -15.87
CA ASP A 141 9.91 6.83 -14.90
C ASP A 141 8.67 7.73 -14.94
N ALA A 142 7.62 7.33 -15.66
CA ALA A 142 6.30 7.95 -15.62
C ALA A 142 5.58 7.68 -14.29
N TYR A 143 5.05 8.73 -13.67
CA TYR A 143 4.49 8.71 -12.32
C TYR A 143 3.02 9.11 -12.34
N THR A 144 2.11 8.27 -11.85
CA THR A 144 0.66 8.59 -11.85
C THR A 144 -0.13 7.82 -10.80
N GLY A 145 -1.15 8.43 -10.21
CA GLY A 145 -2.04 7.74 -9.26
C GLY A 145 -2.96 8.66 -8.48
N ILE A 146 -3.30 8.24 -7.26
CA ILE A 146 -4.22 8.93 -6.35
C ILE A 146 -3.43 9.43 -5.15
N PHE A 147 -3.61 10.70 -4.79
CA PHE A 147 -3.16 11.25 -3.51
C PHE A 147 -4.35 11.62 -2.62
N TRP A 148 -4.13 11.69 -1.32
CA TRP A 148 -5.13 12.18 -0.35
C TRP A 148 -4.51 12.96 0.79
N GLY A 149 -5.35 13.61 1.61
CA GLY A 149 -4.88 14.34 2.78
C GLY A 149 -4.19 15.68 2.48
N ALA A 150 -4.23 16.17 1.23
CA ALA A 150 -3.55 17.41 0.88
C ALA A 150 -4.25 18.66 1.45
N ASN A 151 -3.45 19.67 1.80
CA ASN A 151 -3.93 20.97 2.30
C ASN A 151 -4.25 21.96 1.16
N ASP A 152 -5.08 22.97 1.46
CA ASP A 152 -5.61 23.94 0.48
C ASP A 152 -4.49 24.78 -0.19
N ASN A 153 -3.43 25.11 0.55
CA ASN A 153 -2.41 26.10 0.15
C ASN A 153 -1.00 25.53 -0.10
N GLY A 154 -0.80 24.21 0.00
CA GLY A 154 0.53 23.64 -0.21
C GLY A 154 0.89 23.55 -1.71
N ASN A 155 1.97 24.20 -2.16
CA ASN A 155 2.75 23.71 -3.31
C ASN A 155 3.56 22.46 -2.95
N GLN A 156 3.58 22.11 -1.66
CA GLN A 156 4.14 20.87 -1.18
C GLN A 156 3.17 19.73 -1.48
N ASN A 157 3.70 18.76 -2.21
CA ASN A 157 3.28 17.37 -2.25
C ASN A 157 2.65 16.96 -0.90
N PRO A 158 1.50 16.26 -0.81
CA PRO A 158 1.21 15.50 0.39
C PRO A 158 2.41 14.56 0.62
N THR A 159 3.33 14.93 1.52
CA THR A 159 4.57 14.19 1.78
C THR A 159 4.30 12.80 2.34
N HIS A 160 3.04 12.56 2.71
CA HIS A 160 2.47 11.33 3.25
C HIS A 160 1.08 11.22 2.60
N TYR A 161 0.66 10.02 2.18
CA TYR A 161 -0.65 9.69 1.60
C TYR A 161 -0.81 9.75 0.07
N GLN A 162 -0.28 8.73 -0.60
CA GLN A 162 -0.50 8.47 -2.02
C GLN A 162 -0.42 6.99 -2.36
N ALA A 163 -1.10 6.61 -3.43
CA ALA A 163 -0.95 5.34 -4.12
C ALA A 163 -0.70 5.67 -5.59
N ALA A 164 0.51 5.40 -6.09
CA ALA A 164 0.90 5.83 -7.42
C ALA A 164 1.83 4.83 -8.10
N TYR A 165 1.63 4.63 -9.39
CA TYR A 165 2.52 3.88 -10.25
C TYR A 165 3.81 4.66 -10.42
N ALA A 166 4.93 4.07 -10.02
CA ALA A 166 6.28 4.62 -10.23
C ALA A 166 6.90 4.17 -11.54
N THR A 167 6.45 3.02 -12.02
CA THR A 167 6.69 2.48 -13.34
C THR A 167 5.43 1.71 -13.75
N PRO A 168 5.30 1.27 -15.02
CA PRO A 168 4.18 0.43 -15.42
C PRO A 168 4.02 -0.85 -14.58
N ASN A 169 5.08 -1.33 -13.92
CA ASN A 169 5.08 -2.60 -13.18
C ASN A 169 5.18 -2.44 -11.65
N THR A 170 5.14 -1.23 -11.11
CA THR A 170 5.33 -1.00 -9.67
C THR A 170 4.36 0.04 -9.15
N LEU A 171 3.59 -0.34 -8.12
CA LEU A 171 2.77 0.59 -7.34
C LEU A 171 3.52 0.96 -6.04
N TYR A 172 3.63 2.25 -5.76
CA TYR A 172 4.05 2.78 -4.47
C TYR A 172 2.82 3.16 -3.68
N VAL A 173 2.75 2.70 -2.43
CA VAL A 173 1.79 3.20 -1.44
C VAL A 173 2.59 3.87 -0.34
N GLN A 174 2.39 5.17 -0.17
CA GLN A 174 3.06 5.96 0.84
C GLN A 174 2.02 6.50 1.81
N THR A 175 2.17 6.13 3.07
CA THR A 175 1.37 6.62 4.20
C THR A 175 2.33 7.26 5.20
N ASP A 176 2.34 6.78 6.44
CA ASP A 176 3.44 7.05 7.39
C ASP A 176 4.73 6.34 6.91
N ASP A 177 4.57 5.11 6.40
CA ASP A 177 5.64 4.32 5.76
C ASP A 177 5.50 4.30 4.23
N LYS A 178 6.62 4.04 3.54
CA LYS A 178 6.64 3.78 2.09
C LYS A 178 6.73 2.29 1.83
N GLU A 179 5.78 1.76 1.05
CA GLU A 179 5.74 0.37 0.61
C GLU A 179 5.68 0.27 -0.91
N ASP A 180 6.48 -0.65 -1.46
CA ASP A 180 6.62 -0.85 -2.90
C ASP A 180 6.07 -2.24 -3.28
N PHE A 181 5.14 -2.28 -4.22
CA PHE A 181 4.48 -3.50 -4.68
C PHE A 181 4.83 -3.78 -6.14
N GLY A 182 5.57 -4.87 -6.36
CA GLY A 182 5.81 -5.39 -7.69
C GLY A 182 4.53 -6.00 -8.27
N LEU A 183 4.14 -5.55 -9.46
CA LEU A 183 2.89 -5.96 -10.12
C LEU A 183 3.12 -7.13 -11.09
N GLY A 184 4.27 -7.80 -11.00
CA GLY A 184 4.52 -9.14 -11.54
C GLY A 184 4.33 -9.32 -13.05
N GLY A 185 4.54 -8.29 -13.86
CA GLY A 185 4.29 -8.33 -15.31
C GLY A 185 2.80 -8.42 -15.69
N MET A 186 1.88 -8.37 -14.72
CA MET A 186 0.42 -8.35 -14.96
C MET A 186 -0.07 -7.10 -15.71
N ILE A 187 0.80 -6.12 -15.94
CA ILE A 187 0.43 -4.79 -16.46
C ILE A 187 1.10 -4.49 -17.81
N SER A 188 2.00 -5.34 -18.31
CA SER A 188 2.63 -5.12 -19.61
C SER A 188 1.66 -5.25 -20.80
N SER A 189 0.43 -5.73 -20.58
CA SER A 189 -0.55 -5.99 -21.65
C SER A 189 -1.85 -5.19 -21.56
N GLU A 190 -2.18 -4.53 -20.45
CA GLU A 190 -3.48 -3.89 -20.27
C GLU A 190 -3.38 -2.38 -20.06
N ASN A 191 -3.58 -1.66 -21.17
CA ASN A 191 -3.62 -0.22 -21.33
C ASN A 191 -4.77 0.50 -20.57
N ASN A 192 -5.27 -0.03 -19.43
CA ASN A 192 -6.45 0.49 -18.72
C ASN A 192 -6.53 -0.02 -17.27
N GLN A 193 -5.46 0.20 -16.49
CA GLN A 193 -5.37 -0.22 -15.09
C GLN A 193 -6.36 0.55 -14.21
N LEU A 194 -7.02 -0.17 -13.31
CA LEU A 194 -7.93 0.39 -12.32
C LEU A 194 -7.25 0.42 -10.96
N LEU A 195 -6.80 1.61 -10.54
CA LEU A 195 -6.32 1.83 -9.18
C LEU A 195 -7.45 2.37 -8.32
N ARG A 196 -7.66 1.73 -7.17
CA ARG A 196 -8.68 2.09 -6.20
C ARG A 196 -8.07 2.23 -4.81
N VAL A 197 -8.39 3.33 -4.13
CA VAL A 197 -8.03 3.62 -2.74
C VAL A 197 -9.31 3.78 -1.93
N GLU A 198 -9.45 2.99 -0.88
CA GLU A 198 -10.52 3.10 0.10
C GLU A 198 -9.93 3.57 1.42
N ARG A 199 -10.49 4.63 1.98
CA ARG A 199 -10.11 5.14 3.29
C ARG A 199 -11.33 5.27 4.19
N PHE A 200 -11.25 4.65 5.37
CA PHE A 200 -12.26 4.75 6.40
C PHE A 200 -11.58 4.98 7.76
N GLY A 201 -11.64 6.21 8.25
CA GLY A 201 -10.86 6.70 9.38
C GLY A 201 -9.37 6.57 9.08
N LYS A 202 -8.70 5.71 9.87
CA LYS A 202 -7.28 5.38 9.75
C LYS A 202 -7.02 4.12 8.92
N HIS A 203 -8.07 3.45 8.46
CA HIS A 203 -7.91 2.24 7.66
C HIS A 203 -7.84 2.59 6.18
N ILE A 204 -6.79 2.11 5.51
CA ILE A 204 -6.49 2.40 4.13
C ILE A 204 -6.32 1.07 3.39
N LYS A 205 -7.06 0.91 2.30
CA LYS A 205 -6.95 -0.21 1.37
C LYS A 205 -6.61 0.32 -0.01
N ALA A 206 -5.54 -0.16 -0.62
CA ALA A 206 -5.23 0.12 -2.02
C ALA A 206 -5.25 -1.19 -2.82
N SER A 207 -5.89 -1.13 -4.00
CA SER A 207 -6.02 -2.26 -4.90
C SER A 207 -5.83 -1.85 -6.35
N VAL A 208 -5.27 -2.76 -7.14
CA VAL A 208 -5.12 -2.62 -8.58
C VAL A 208 -5.88 -3.75 -9.26
N ASN A 209 -6.78 -3.42 -10.19
CA ASN A 209 -7.65 -4.36 -10.88
C ASN A 209 -8.36 -5.33 -9.93
N GLY A 210 -8.85 -4.82 -8.80
CA GLY A 210 -9.52 -5.60 -7.76
C GLY A 210 -8.59 -6.43 -6.85
N ARG A 211 -7.29 -6.58 -7.20
CA ARG A 211 -6.31 -7.22 -6.31
C ARG A 211 -5.88 -6.25 -5.22
N VAL A 212 -6.17 -6.60 -3.97
CA VAL A 212 -5.70 -5.84 -2.80
C VAL A 212 -4.19 -6.02 -2.65
N LEU A 213 -3.47 -4.89 -2.58
CA LEU A 213 -2.01 -4.85 -2.42
C LEU A 213 -1.63 -4.27 -1.07
N PHE A 214 -2.37 -3.27 -0.62
CA PHE A 214 -2.19 -2.62 0.67
C PHE A 214 -3.49 -2.65 1.44
N ASN A 215 -3.44 -3.04 2.71
CA ASN A 215 -4.60 -3.09 3.60
C ASN A 215 -4.11 -2.95 5.05
N LYS A 216 -4.06 -1.72 5.56
CA LYS A 216 -3.51 -1.43 6.89
C LYS A 216 -4.26 -0.32 7.59
N THR A 217 -4.16 -0.32 8.91
CA THR A 217 -4.52 0.82 9.75
C THR A 217 -3.26 1.63 10.03
N VAL A 218 -3.27 2.91 9.65
CA VAL A 218 -2.15 3.85 9.81
C VAL A 218 -2.25 4.61 11.14
N GLU A 219 -1.17 5.29 11.55
CA GLU A 219 -1.15 5.99 12.85
C GLU A 219 -1.99 7.26 12.81
N SER A 220 -1.92 7.98 11.69
CA SER A 220 -2.65 9.22 11.45
C SER A 220 -3.35 9.16 10.10
N ALA A 221 -4.44 9.91 9.94
CA ALA A 221 -5.05 10.11 8.64
C ALA A 221 -5.90 11.38 8.74
N GLU A 222 -5.44 12.47 8.13
CA GLU A 222 -6.12 13.77 8.21
C GLU A 222 -7.17 13.94 7.11
N THR A 223 -8.24 14.68 7.41
CA THR A 223 -9.22 15.07 6.37
C THR A 223 -8.54 16.06 5.43
N GLY A 224 -8.61 15.85 4.12
CA GLY A 224 -7.92 16.71 3.15
C GLY A 224 -8.43 16.54 1.73
N LYS A 225 -7.79 17.20 0.76
CA LYS A 225 -8.12 17.02 -0.65
C LYS A 225 -7.73 15.62 -1.11
N VAL A 226 -8.49 15.09 -2.04
CA VAL A 226 -8.19 13.85 -2.78
C VAL A 226 -8.05 14.22 -4.24
N GLY A 227 -7.15 13.55 -4.97
CA GLY A 227 -6.96 13.91 -6.36
C GLY A 227 -5.99 13.04 -7.11
N ILE A 228 -5.62 13.52 -8.29
CA ILE A 228 -4.75 12.84 -9.24
C ILE A 228 -3.34 13.41 -9.10
N ILE A 229 -2.36 12.53 -8.90
CA ILE A 229 -0.95 12.87 -9.05
C ILE A 229 -0.48 12.34 -10.41
N LEU A 230 0.28 13.14 -11.15
CA LEU A 230 0.86 12.75 -12.43
C LEU A 230 2.19 13.48 -12.66
N GLY A 231 3.13 12.88 -13.39
CA GLY A 231 4.46 13.45 -13.55
C GLY A 231 5.51 12.45 -13.96
N HIS A 232 6.75 12.72 -13.57
CA HIS A 232 7.88 11.81 -13.78
C HIS A 232 8.90 11.86 -12.65
N ARG A 233 9.59 10.73 -12.44
CA ARG A 233 10.62 10.54 -11.41
C ARG A 233 12.00 11.09 -11.79
N GLY A 234 12.11 11.70 -12.96
CA GLY A 234 13.33 12.35 -13.45
C GLY A 234 14.19 11.45 -14.34
N GLY A 235 15.21 12.04 -14.98
CA GLY A 235 16.05 11.38 -15.96
C GLY A 235 17.30 10.76 -15.37
N ILE A 236 17.17 9.69 -14.59
CA ILE A 236 18.34 8.97 -14.04
C ILE A 236 19.07 8.12 -15.09
N ARG A 237 18.44 7.89 -16.25
CA ARG A 237 18.95 7.06 -17.34
C ARG A 237 19.85 7.87 -18.28
N ALA A 238 20.79 7.19 -18.93
CA ALA A 238 21.74 7.80 -19.85
C ALA A 238 21.09 8.32 -21.16
N ASN A 239 19.96 7.76 -21.55
CA ASN A 239 19.24 8.09 -22.78
C ASN A 239 17.90 8.74 -22.48
N ASN A 240 17.43 9.59 -23.39
CA ASN A 240 16.08 10.15 -23.36
C ASN A 240 15.04 9.04 -23.21
N GLN A 241 14.05 9.24 -22.35
CA GLN A 241 12.90 8.35 -22.20
C GLN A 241 11.65 9.08 -22.67
N SER A 242 10.81 8.42 -23.47
CA SER A 242 9.45 8.90 -23.70
C SER A 242 8.55 8.39 -22.57
N MET A 243 7.65 9.25 -22.11
CA MET A 243 6.56 8.89 -21.21
C MET A 243 5.22 9.25 -21.83
N ASP A 244 4.21 8.46 -21.51
CA ASP A 244 2.82 8.74 -21.81
C ASP A 244 1.96 8.20 -20.67
N ILE A 245 1.02 9.02 -20.20
CA ILE A 245 0.05 8.68 -19.17
C ILE A 245 -1.32 9.07 -19.73
N GLY A 246 -2.21 8.10 -19.85
CA GLY A 246 -3.61 8.32 -20.22
C GLY A 246 -4.49 8.10 -19.00
N ILE A 247 -5.41 9.02 -18.72
CA ILE A 247 -6.37 8.90 -17.62
C ILE A 247 -7.77 9.02 -18.20
N LYS A 248 -8.55 7.95 -18.07
CA LYS A 248 -9.88 7.86 -18.64
C LYS A 248 -10.96 8.42 -17.73
N TYR A 249 -10.84 8.17 -16.43
CA TYR A 249 -11.70 8.80 -15.44
C TYR A 249 -11.06 8.84 -14.07
N PHE A 250 -11.60 9.71 -13.23
CA PHE A 250 -11.35 9.77 -11.80
C PHE A 250 -12.69 9.94 -11.05
N LYS A 251 -12.94 9.07 -10.09
CA LYS A 251 -14.19 9.03 -9.32
C LYS A 251 -13.92 9.06 -7.83
N VAL A 252 -14.77 9.77 -7.09
CA VAL A 252 -14.75 9.78 -5.62
C VAL A 252 -16.15 9.59 -5.08
N TRP A 253 -16.28 8.66 -4.13
CA TRP A 253 -17.47 8.47 -3.30
C TRP A 253 -17.17 8.89 -1.86
N ASN A 254 -18.11 9.59 -1.24
CA ASN A 254 -18.06 10.05 0.15
C ASN A 254 -19.43 9.91 0.81
#